data_AF-A0A7C3XHG9-F1
#
_entry.id   AF-A0A7C3XHG9-F1
#
_cell.length_a   1.000
_cell.length_b   1.000
_cell.length_c   1.000
_cell.angle_alpha   90.00
_cell.angle_beta   90.00
_cell.angle_gamma   90.00
#
_symmetry.space_group_name_H-M   'P 1'
#
loop_
_entity.id
_entity.type
_entity.pdbx_description
1 polymer ?
#
loop_
_entity_poly.entity_id
_entity_poly.type
_entity_poly.pdbx_seq_one_letter_code
_entity_poly.pdbx_strand_id
1 'polypeptide(L)'
;LALGRRLSSELEKSGHFPAMVVRMIAMAEEVGAMPEVLRQVAAGYIEEVEYAIRRVMTVIEPIMVLCVGGVVGFVLVAMYYPIFNMGNVFMSGA
;
A
#
# COMPACT_ATOMS: atom_id res chain seq x y z
N LEU A 1 4.86 -30.01 19.01
CA LEU A 1 5.79 -29.47 20.04
C LEU A 1 6.28 -30.52 21.05
N ALA A 2 5.68 -31.71 21.17
CA ALA A 2 6.06 -32.75 22.14
C ALA A 2 7.34 -33.59 21.82
N LEU A 3 8.21 -33.16 20.90
CA LEU A 3 9.35 -33.96 20.39
C LEU A 3 10.73 -33.28 20.54
N GLY A 4 10.84 -32.18 21.30
CA GLY A 4 12.13 -31.48 21.50
C GLY A 4 12.69 -30.76 20.26
N ARG A 5 11.90 -30.61 19.19
CA ARG A 5 12.28 -29.86 17.99
C ARG A 5 12.14 -28.35 18.24
N ARG A 6 13.17 -27.59 17.83
CA ARG A 6 13.19 -26.12 17.88
C ARG A 6 12.14 -25.53 16.93
N LEU A 7 11.29 -24.64 17.43
CA LEU A 7 10.32 -23.84 16.66
C LEU A 7 11.00 -23.11 15.51
N SER A 8 12.17 -22.50 15.76
CA SER A 8 12.97 -21.82 14.73
C SER A 8 13.24 -22.71 13.50
N SER A 9 13.58 -23.99 13.71
CA SER A 9 13.86 -24.93 12.62
C SER A 9 12.63 -25.34 11.80
N GLU A 10 11.44 -25.31 12.39
CA GLU A 10 10.20 -25.59 11.67
C GLU A 10 9.69 -24.34 10.93
N LEU A 11 9.89 -23.16 11.51
CA LEU A 11 9.58 -21.88 10.84
C LEU A 11 10.48 -21.65 9.63
N GLU A 12 11.75 -22.03 9.70
CA GLU A 12 12.69 -21.97 8.57
C GLU A 12 12.23 -22.83 7.39
N LYS A 13 11.76 -24.05 7.66
CA LYS A 13 11.23 -24.97 6.63
C LYS A 13 9.97 -24.44 5.96
N SER A 14 9.18 -23.64 6.67
CA SER A 14 7.94 -23.10 6.10
C SER A 14 8.18 -22.06 5.00
N GLY A 15 9.34 -21.41 4.97
CA GLY A 15 9.71 -20.42 3.93
C GLY A 15 8.93 -19.11 3.94
N HIS A 16 7.90 -18.98 4.78
CA HIS A 16 7.06 -17.78 4.89
C HIS A 16 7.64 -16.71 5.82
N PHE A 17 8.61 -17.08 6.66
CA PHE A 17 9.19 -16.18 7.63
C PHE A 17 10.53 -15.62 7.13
N PRO A 18 10.76 -14.30 7.23
CA PRO A 18 12.05 -13.71 6.93
C PRO A 18 13.16 -14.35 7.78
N ALA A 19 14.35 -14.52 7.19
CA ALA A 19 15.50 -15.10 7.89
C ALA A 19 15.84 -14.36 9.19
N MET A 20 15.58 -13.06 9.25
CA MET A 20 15.75 -12.25 10.46
C MET A 20 14.81 -12.70 11.60
N VAL A 21 13.53 -12.91 11.31
CA VAL A 21 12.52 -13.37 12.28
C VAL A 21 12.87 -14.77 12.81
N VAL A 22 13.27 -15.68 11.92
CA VAL A 22 13.70 -17.04 12.29
C VAL A 22 14.89 -17.01 13.24
N ARG A 23 15.89 -16.15 12.98
CA ARG A 23 17.07 -15.99 13.85
C ARG A 23 16.74 -15.39 15.21
N MET A 24 15.85 -14.42 15.26
CA MET A 24 15.39 -13.83 16.53
C MET A 24 14.67 -14.87 17.39
N ILE A 25 13.82 -15.70 16.78
CA ILE A 25 13.14 -16.81 17.44
C ILE A 25 14.17 -17.85 17.90
N ALA A 26 15.15 -18.23 17.08
CA ALA A 26 16.20 -19.17 17.50
C ALA A 26 16.95 -18.69 18.75
N MET A 27 17.30 -17.41 18.83
CA MET A 27 17.96 -16.82 20.00
C MET A 27 17.02 -16.76 21.22
N ALA A 28 15.75 -16.39 21.02
CA ALA A 28 14.75 -16.34 22.08
C ALA A 28 14.48 -17.72 22.70
N GLU A 29 14.67 -18.78 21.93
CA GLU A 29 14.53 -20.17 22.33
C GLU A 29 15.64 -20.59 23.32
N GLU A 30 16.85 -20.09 23.11
CA GLU A 30 18.02 -20.40 23.93
C GLU A 30 18.04 -19.60 25.25
N VAL A 31 17.52 -18.37 25.24
CA VAL A 31 17.54 -17.46 26.41
C VAL A 31 16.20 -17.46 27.17
N GLY A 32 15.19 -18.20 26.68
CA GLY A 32 13.86 -18.27 27.32
C GLY A 32 13.02 -17.00 27.16
N ALA A 33 13.32 -16.17 26.17
CA ALA A 33 12.68 -14.86 25.92
C ALA A 33 11.59 -14.90 24.83
N MET A 34 11.03 -16.07 24.55
CA MET A 34 10.02 -16.32 23.51
C MET A 34 8.84 -15.34 23.52
N PRO A 35 8.19 -15.04 24.67
CA PRO A 35 7.04 -14.14 24.70
C PRO A 35 7.36 -12.73 24.19
N GLU A 36 8.54 -12.19 24.56
CA GLU A 36 8.94 -10.84 24.17
C GLU A 36 9.28 -10.77 22.69
N VAL A 37 10.03 -11.74 22.17
CA VAL A 37 10.40 -11.77 20.74
C VAL A 37 9.19 -11.98 19.84
N LEU A 38 8.24 -12.84 20.22
CA LEU A 38 7.01 -12.99 19.44
C LEU A 38 6.17 -11.71 19.43
N ARG A 39 6.18 -10.94 20.53
CA ARG A 39 5.53 -9.63 20.59
C ARG A 39 6.19 -8.62 19.66
N GLN A 40 7.52 -8.62 19.60
CA GLN A 40 8.29 -7.78 18.67
C GLN A 40 8.02 -8.13 17.21
N VAL A 41 7.99 -9.43 16.88
CA VAL A 41 7.66 -9.91 15.54
C VAL A 41 6.24 -9.50 15.14
N ALA A 42 5.26 -9.68 16.03
CA ALA A 42 3.89 -9.26 15.78
C ALA A 42 3.77 -7.74 15.53
N ALA A 43 4.48 -6.92 16.32
CA ALA A 43 4.53 -5.48 16.11
C ALA A 43 5.11 -5.12 14.75
N GLY A 44 6.18 -5.79 14.31
CA GLY A 44 6.76 -5.61 12.98
C GLY A 44 5.78 -5.92 11.84
N TYR A 45 5.02 -7.01 11.93
CA TYR A 45 4.00 -7.32 10.92
C TYR A 45 2.85 -6.29 10.88
N ILE A 46 2.44 -5.77 12.04
CA ILE A 46 1.42 -4.70 12.09
C ILE A 46 1.95 -3.44 11.39
N GLU A 47 3.21 -3.08 11.63
CA GLU A 47 3.87 -1.94 10.99
C GLU A 47 3.99 -2.13 9.46
N GLU A 48 4.34 -3.33 8.98
CA GLU A 48 4.36 -3.65 7.55
C GLU A 48 2.97 -3.50 6.91
N VAL A 49 1.91 -3.95 7.59
CA VAL A 49 0.53 -3.78 7.13
C VAL A 49 0.14 -2.31 7.08
N GLU A 50 0.49 -1.52 8.09
CA GLU A 50 0.21 -0.09 8.11
C GLU A 50 0.96 0.65 6.98
N TYR A 51 2.22 0.29 6.74
CA TYR A 51 3.02 0.83 5.64
C TYR A 51 2.40 0.48 4.27
N ALA A 52 1.94 -0.76 4.10
CA ALA A 52 1.27 -1.20 2.89
C ALA A 52 -0.02 -0.39 2.64
N ILE A 53 -0.84 -0.17 3.68
CA ILE A 53 -2.06 0.65 3.59
C ILE A 53 -1.71 2.08 3.20
N ARG A 54 -0.72 2.70 3.85
CA ARG A 54 -0.27 4.07 3.53
C ARG A 54 0.16 4.18 2.08
N ARG A 55 0.94 3.22 1.59
CA ARG A 55 1.43 3.19 0.21
C ARG A 55 0.31 3.07 -0.81
N VAL A 56 -0.72 2.27 -0.51
CA VAL A 56 -1.93 2.19 -1.34
C VAL A 56 -2.65 3.54 -1.36
N MET A 57 -2.84 4.17 -0.20
CA MET A 57 -3.51 5.47 -0.10
C MET A 57 -2.77 6.58 -0.87
N THR A 58 -1.43 6.61 -0.80
CA THR A 58 -0.59 7.58 -1.54
C THR A 58 -0.79 7.51 -3.05
N VAL A 59 -1.14 6.35 -3.61
CA VAL A 59 -1.42 6.19 -5.05
C VAL A 59 -2.89 6.46 -5.38
N ILE A 60 -3.81 6.15 -4.47
CA ILE A 60 -5.25 6.42 -4.65
C ILE A 60 -5.52 7.92 -4.75
N GLU A 61 -4.87 8.73 -3.92
CA GLU A 61 -5.07 10.18 -3.88
C GLU A 61 -4.86 10.89 -5.25
N PRO A 62 -3.71 10.75 -5.95
CA PRO A 62 -3.52 11.40 -7.24
C PRO A 62 -4.49 10.89 -8.32
N ILE A 63 -4.90 9.62 -8.28
CA ILE A 63 -5.89 9.07 -9.21
C ILE A 63 -7.24 9.78 -9.02
N MET A 64 -7.67 9.97 -7.76
CA MET A 64 -8.90 10.69 -7.45
C MET A 64 -8.85 12.13 -7.96
N VAL A 65 -7.72 12.83 -7.76
CA VAL A 65 -7.51 14.20 -8.25
C VAL A 65 -7.56 14.27 -9.78
N LEU A 66 -6.91 13.32 -10.49
CA LEU A 66 -6.96 13.25 -11.95
C LEU A 66 -8.37 12.97 -12.47
N CYS A 67 -9.12 12.09 -11.82
CA CYS A 67 -10.51 11.82 -12.17
C CYS A 67 -11.39 13.06 -12.01
N VAL A 68 -11.33 13.73 -10.86
CA VAL A 68 -12.10 14.96 -10.60
C VAL A 68 -11.68 16.08 -11.56
N GLY A 69 -10.38 16.29 -11.72
CA GLY A 69 -9.84 17.26 -12.66
C GLY A 69 -10.26 16.99 -14.11
N GLY A 70 -10.31 15.72 -14.52
CA GLY A 70 -10.81 15.30 -15.82
C GLY A 70 -12.28 15.60 -16.03
N VAL A 71 -13.14 15.31 -15.04
CA VAL A 71 -14.57 15.64 -15.09
C VAL A 71 -14.77 17.15 -15.18
N VAL A 72 -14.10 17.93 -14.33
CA VAL A 72 -14.21 19.39 -14.35
C VAL A 72 -13.68 19.95 -15.67
N GLY A 73 -12.53 19.48 -16.15
CA GLY A 73 -11.94 19.89 -17.43
C GLY A 73 -12.86 19.59 -18.61
N PHE A 74 -13.49 18.42 -18.63
CA PHE A 74 -14.47 18.05 -19.64
C PHE A 74 -15.68 19.01 -19.66
N VAL A 75 -16.22 19.34 -18.48
CA VAL A 75 -17.35 20.29 -18.37
C VAL A 75 -16.96 21.67 -18.89
N LEU A 76 -15.77 22.16 -18.56
CA LEU A 76 -15.28 23.46 -19.06
C LEU A 76 -15.18 23.47 -20.59
N VAL A 77 -14.57 22.45 -21.18
CA VAL A 77 -14.45 22.34 -22.65
C VAL A 77 -15.83 22.30 -23.30
N ALA A 78 -16.76 21.49 -22.77
CA ALA A 78 -18.12 21.38 -23.27
C ALA A 78 -18.88 22.72 -23.22
N MET A 79 -18.62 23.54 -22.19
CA MET A 79 -19.27 24.84 -22.02
C MET A 79 -18.66 25.93 -22.92
N TYR A 80 -17.35 25.94 -23.12
CA TYR A 80 -16.66 26.94 -23.94
C TYR A 80 -16.66 26.65 -25.45
N TYR A 81 -16.64 25.37 -25.85
CA TYR A 81 -16.70 24.96 -27.25
C TYR A 81 -17.84 25.62 -28.06
N PRO A 82 -19.11 25.65 -27.60
CA PRO A 82 -20.19 26.29 -28.36
C PRO A 82 -20.01 27.81 -28.49
N ILE A 83 -19.38 28.47 -27.51
CA ILE A 83 -19.09 29.91 -27.58
C ILE A 83 -18.09 30.19 -28.71
N PHE A 84 -17.02 29.39 -28.81
CA PHE A 84 -16.07 29.49 -29.92
C PHE A 84 -16.73 29.22 -31.28
N ASN A 85 -17.62 28.22 -31.34
CA ASN A 85 -18.33 27.90 -32.58
C ASN A 85 -19.26 29.05 -33.00
N MET A 86 -20.00 29.68 -32.07
CA MET A 86 -20.81 30.85 -32.36
C MET A 86 -19.98 32.04 -32.84
N GLY A 87 -18.81 32.30 -32.22
CA GLY A 87 -17.89 33.35 -32.68
C GLY A 87 -17.43 33.17 -34.13
N ASN A 88 -17.11 31.94 -34.53
CA ASN A 88 -16.74 31.63 -35.92
C ASN A 88 -17.90 31.85 -36.90
N VAL A 89 -19.13 31.49 -36.54
CA VAL A 89 -20.31 31.74 -37.39
C VAL A 89 -20.54 33.24 -37.59
N PHE A 90 -20.35 34.05 -36.55
CA PHE A 90 -20.44 35.51 -36.65
C PHE A 90 -19.34 36.12 -37.54
N MET A 91 -18.09 35.66 -37.41
CA MET A 91 -16.99 36.12 -38.26
C MET A 91 -17.11 35.68 -39.72
N SER A 92 -17.71 34.50 -39.97
CA SER A 92 -17.92 33.98 -41.34
C SER A 92 -19.13 34.61 -42.06
N GLY A 93 -19.97 35.36 -41.34
CA GLY A 93 -21.15 36.05 -41.89
C GLY A 93 -20.96 37.55 -42.17
N ALA A 94 -19.74 38.08 -41.95
CA ALA A 94 -19.30 39.42 -42.34
C ALA A 94 -18.27 39.33 -43.47
#